data_AF-A0A563VWE7-F1
#
_entry.id   AF-A0A563VWE7-F1
#
_cell.length_a   1.000
_cell.length_b   1.000
_cell.length_c   1.000
_cell.angle_alpha   90.00
_cell.angle_beta   90.00
_cell.angle_gamma   90.00
#
_symmetry.space_group_name_H-M   'P 1'
#
loop_
_entity.id
_entity.type
_entity.pdbx_description
1 polymer ?
#
loop_
_entity_poly.entity_id
_entity_poly.type
_entity_poly.pdbx_seq_one_letter_code
_entity_poly.pdbx_strand_id
1 'polypeptide(L)'
;MAQQGLLFWGLMLFFLNMWTTQDNTIYAFSVAGAHMFRTSKRTLFVLGGATFALVLAIGGIYEALVPYLILLGTFIPPIGGVIMADFWLYRQGEFSSFEEKQQNFNWAGVVAYALASATAYFSPGIKPINGIITAALIYWLLGSILKNNSEVQT
;
A
#
# COMPACT_ATOMS: atom_id res chain seq x y z
N MET A 1 22.01 14.37 32.95
CA MET A 1 21.83 14.10 31.50
C MET A 1 23.05 14.53 30.67
N ALA A 2 23.35 15.83 30.50
CA ALA A 2 24.54 16.25 29.73
C ALA A 2 25.88 15.80 30.36
N GLN A 3 25.98 15.83 31.70
CA GLN A 3 27.20 15.50 32.45
C GLN A 3 27.53 13.99 32.52
N GLN A 4 26.60 13.12 32.15
CA GLN A 4 26.74 11.65 32.21
C GLN A 4 27.16 11.03 30.87
N GLY A 5 27.44 11.83 29.83
CA GLY A 5 27.70 11.34 28.48
C GLY A 5 26.49 10.71 27.77
N LEU A 6 25.38 10.53 28.47
CA LEU A 6 24.13 9.95 27.96
C LEU A 6 23.50 10.76 26.81
N LEU A 7 23.73 12.08 26.77
CA LEU A 7 23.22 12.92 25.69
C LEU A 7 23.85 12.54 24.34
N PHE A 8 25.15 12.24 24.32
CA PHE A 8 25.84 11.78 23.13
C PHE A 8 25.25 10.45 22.63
N TRP A 9 25.12 9.46 23.52
CA TRP A 9 24.57 8.15 23.18
C TRP A 9 23.09 8.23 22.76
N GLY A 10 22.29 9.07 23.41
CA GLY A 10 20.88 9.29 23.06
C GLY A 10 20.71 9.87 21.65
N LEU A 11 21.49 10.90 21.31
CA LEU A 11 21.49 11.46 19.96
C LEU A 11 21.97 10.43 18.93
N MET A 12 23.04 9.69 19.24
CA MET A 12 23.55 8.67 18.33
C MET A 12 22.50 7.59 18.04
N LEU A 13 21.82 7.08 19.08
CA LEU A 13 20.74 6.10 18.93
C LEU A 13 19.56 6.66 18.15
N PHE A 14 19.18 7.92 18.38
CA PHE A 14 18.14 8.60 17.62
C PHE A 14 18.49 8.70 16.13
N PHE A 15 19.71 9.12 15.80
CA PHE A 15 20.19 9.17 14.41
C PHE A 15 20.21 7.79 13.75
N LEU A 16 20.70 6.76 14.45
CA LEU A 16 20.75 5.39 13.94
C LEU A 16 19.35 4.80 13.71
N ASN A 17 18.42 5.06 14.63
CA ASN A 17 17.03 4.65 14.47
C ASN A 17 16.41 5.32 13.23
N MET A 18 16.56 6.63 13.11
CA MET A 18 16.00 7.38 11.98
C MET A 18 16.67 7.01 10.65
N TRP A 19 17.97 6.73 10.63
CA TRP A 19 18.71 6.28 9.46
C TRP A 19 18.15 4.96 8.92
N THR A 20 18.03 3.95 9.77
CA THR A 20 17.60 2.60 9.36
C THR A 20 16.14 2.55 8.89
N THR A 21 15.25 3.37 9.47
CA THR A 21 13.87 3.50 9.00
C THR A 21 13.77 4.26 7.65
N GLN A 22 14.57 5.30 7.45
CA GLN A 22 14.57 6.03 6.18
C GLN A 22 15.15 5.20 5.02
N ASP A 23 16.19 4.41 5.27
CA ASP A 23 16.78 3.51 4.27
C ASP A 23 15.76 2.49 3.73
N ASN A 24 15.00 1.83 4.63
CA ASN A 24 13.93 0.91 4.24
C ASN A 24 12.82 1.61 3.42
N THR A 25 12.45 2.83 3.80
CA THR A 25 11.37 3.58 3.15
C THR A 25 11.76 3.99 1.73
N ILE A 26 12.96 4.55 1.55
CA ILE A 26 13.43 4.97 0.22
C ILE A 26 13.73 3.76 -0.66
N TYR A 27 14.19 2.65 -0.09
CA TYR A 27 14.35 1.40 -0.81
C TYR A 27 13.01 0.91 -1.37
N ALA A 28 11.98 0.76 -0.53
CA ALA A 28 10.66 0.31 -0.95
C ALA A 28 10.06 1.22 -2.04
N PHE A 29 10.15 2.55 -1.86
CA PHE A 29 9.71 3.53 -2.85
C PHE A 29 10.45 3.37 -4.19
N SER A 30 11.78 3.23 -4.14
CA SER A 30 12.61 3.15 -5.34
C SER A 30 12.38 1.86 -6.14
N VAL A 31 12.16 0.73 -5.47
CA VAL A 31 11.82 -0.55 -6.10
C VAL A 31 10.44 -0.49 -6.73
N ALA A 32 9.44 0.04 -6.01
CA ALA A 32 8.09 0.22 -6.54
C ALA A 32 8.09 1.12 -7.79
N GLY A 33 8.81 2.25 -7.75
CA GLY A 33 8.96 3.16 -8.89
C GLY A 33 9.66 2.50 -10.08
N ALA A 34 10.78 1.79 -9.84
CA ALA A 34 11.51 1.06 -10.88
C ALA A 34 10.63 0.02 -11.58
N HIS A 35 9.83 -0.74 -10.83
CA HIS A 35 8.88 -1.71 -11.40
C HIS A 35 7.72 -1.05 -12.15
N MET A 36 7.16 0.03 -11.61
CA MET A 36 6.06 0.77 -12.24
C MET A 36 6.45 1.32 -13.61
N PHE A 37 7.65 1.89 -13.74
CA PHE A 37 8.17 2.42 -15.00
C PHE A 37 8.99 1.39 -15.81
N ARG A 38 9.06 0.12 -15.35
CA ARG A 38 9.81 -0.97 -15.98
C ARG A 38 11.25 -0.59 -16.32
N THR A 39 11.93 0.10 -15.41
CA THR A 39 13.30 0.59 -15.60
C THR A 39 14.23 0.05 -14.52
N SER A 40 15.49 -0.17 -14.89
CA SER A 40 16.55 -0.57 -13.95
C SER A 40 17.17 0.61 -13.19
N LYS A 41 16.77 1.85 -13.51
CA LYS A 41 17.34 3.10 -12.97
C LYS A 41 16.86 3.42 -11.55
N ARG A 42 17.00 2.47 -10.61
CA ARG A 42 16.55 2.61 -9.21
C ARG A 42 17.14 3.86 -8.54
N THR A 43 18.41 4.16 -8.80
CA THR A 43 19.10 5.35 -8.24
C THR A 43 18.37 6.66 -8.56
N LEU A 44 17.71 6.75 -9.72
CA LEU A 44 16.94 7.93 -10.09
C LEU A 44 15.73 8.12 -9.16
N PHE A 45 15.03 7.03 -8.81
CA PHE A 45 13.91 7.08 -7.87
C PHE A 45 14.36 7.34 -6.43
N VAL A 46 15.53 6.85 -6.04
CA VAL A 46 16.13 7.19 -4.73
C VAL A 46 16.39 8.69 -4.65
N LEU A 47 17.12 9.25 -5.62
CA LEU A 47 17.45 10.68 -5.63
C LEU A 47 16.20 11.55 -5.78
N GLY A 48 15.29 11.19 -6.68
CA GLY A 48 14.04 11.91 -6.89
C GLY A 48 13.12 11.87 -5.67
N GLY A 49 12.95 10.69 -5.06
CA GLY A 49 12.16 10.50 -3.85
C GLY A 49 12.74 11.23 -2.65
N ALA A 50 14.06 11.16 -2.44
CA ALA A 50 14.73 11.89 -1.37
C ALA A 50 14.63 13.41 -1.55
N THR A 51 14.79 13.91 -2.78
CA THR A 51 14.63 15.34 -3.10
C THR A 51 13.19 15.79 -2.84
N PHE A 52 12.20 15.01 -3.28
CA PHE A 52 10.79 15.30 -3.04
C PHE A 52 10.45 15.30 -1.54
N ALA A 53 10.93 14.32 -0.79
CA ALA A 53 10.74 14.25 0.66
C ALA A 53 11.38 15.45 1.37
N LEU A 54 12.57 15.88 0.95
CA LEU A 54 13.25 17.06 1.48
C LEU A 54 12.45 18.34 1.23
N VAL A 55 11.93 18.53 0.01
CA VAL A 55 11.08 19.68 -0.33
C VAL A 55 9.82 19.70 0.54
N LEU A 56 9.15 18.57 0.71
CA LEU A 56 7.97 18.47 1.58
C LEU A 56 8.29 18.72 3.06
N ALA A 57 9.45 18.25 3.53
CA ALA A 57 9.92 18.48 4.90
C ALA A 57 10.15 19.97 5.16
N ILE A 58 10.83 20.67 4.26
CA ILE A 58 11.02 22.12 4.33
C ILE A 58 9.68 22.85 4.21
N GLY A 59 8.77 22.33 3.39
CA GLY A 59 7.42 22.86 3.19
C GLY A 59 6.43 22.67 4.35
N GLY A 60 6.86 22.07 5.47
CA GLY A 60 6.05 21.99 6.68
C GLY A 60 5.03 20.85 6.71
N ILE A 61 5.28 19.74 6.00
CA ILE A 61 4.34 18.60 5.94
C ILE A 61 3.94 18.02 7.32
N TYR A 62 4.73 18.28 8.37
CA TYR A 62 4.43 17.87 9.73
C TYR A 62 3.13 18.47 10.29
N GLU A 63 2.72 19.65 9.83
CA GLU A 63 1.42 20.26 10.18
C GLU A 63 0.23 19.45 9.63
N ALA A 64 0.44 18.76 8.51
CA ALA A 64 -0.55 17.90 7.88
C ALA A 64 -0.40 16.42 8.27
N LEU A 65 0.37 16.09 9.31
CA LEU A 65 0.64 14.70 9.68
C LEU A 65 -0.64 13.94 10.04
N VAL A 66 -1.51 14.51 10.88
CA VAL A 66 -2.77 13.87 11.29
C VAL A 66 -3.69 13.58 10.10
N PRO A 67 -4.04 14.55 9.24
CA PRO A 67 -4.87 14.27 8.07
C PRO A 67 -4.18 13.30 7.09
N TYR A 68 -2.85 13.35 6.96
CA TYR A 68 -2.10 12.40 6.16
C TYR A 68 -2.21 10.96 6.69
N LEU A 69 -2.09 10.75 8.01
CA LEU A 69 -2.27 9.43 8.62
C LEU A 69 -3.70 8.91 8.47
N ILE A 70 -4.71 9.78 8.55
CA ILE A 70 -6.12 9.42 8.29
C ILE A 70 -6.30 9.00 6.84
N LEU A 71 -5.69 9.73 5.89
CA LEU A 71 -5.71 9.40 4.47
C LEU A 71 -5.12 8.00 4.24
N LEU A 72 -3.88 7.78 4.70
CA LEU A 72 -3.21 6.48 4.56
C LEU A 72 -4.01 5.35 5.20
N GLY A 73 -4.51 5.56 6.42
CA GLY A 73 -5.36 4.58 7.10
C GLY A 73 -6.68 4.30 6.40
N THR A 74 -7.17 5.20 5.54
CA THR A 74 -8.41 4.97 4.77
C THR A 74 -8.15 4.20 3.48
N PHE A 75 -7.06 4.52 2.77
CA PHE A 75 -6.82 3.99 1.42
C PHE A 75 -5.90 2.77 1.37
N ILE A 76 -4.98 2.58 2.34
CA ILE A 76 -4.11 1.39 2.35
C ILE A 76 -4.90 0.09 2.67
N PRO A 77 -5.77 0.04 3.70
CA PRO A 77 -6.41 -1.21 4.12
C PRO A 77 -7.31 -1.89 3.06
N PRO A 78 -8.11 -1.17 2.25
CA PRO A 78 -8.88 -1.77 1.16
C PRO A 78 -8.04 -2.64 0.21
N ILE A 79 -6.79 -2.27 -0.07
CA ILE A 79 -5.88 -3.07 -0.92
C ILE A 79 -5.64 -4.44 -0.28
N GLY A 80 -5.39 -4.47 1.03
CA GLY A 80 -5.26 -5.71 1.80
C GLY A 80 -6.53 -6.55 1.75
N GLY A 81 -7.70 -5.92 1.84
CA GLY A 81 -9.00 -6.60 1.72
C GLY A 81 -9.21 -7.29 0.37
N VAL A 82 -8.85 -6.63 -0.74
CA VAL A 82 -8.91 -7.23 -2.08
C VAL A 82 -7.95 -8.42 -2.20
N ILE A 83 -6.69 -8.26 -1.76
CA ILE A 83 -5.68 -9.33 -1.83
C ILE A 83 -6.11 -10.54 -0.99
N MET A 84 -6.60 -10.31 0.23
CA MET A 84 -7.09 -11.38 1.10
C MET A 84 -8.29 -12.11 0.47
N ALA A 85 -9.23 -11.38 -0.11
CA ALA A 85 -10.40 -11.96 -0.77
C ALA A 85 -10.01 -12.79 -2.00
N ASP A 86 -9.05 -12.31 -2.81
CA ASP A 86 -8.52 -13.09 -3.94
C ASP A 86 -7.88 -14.40 -3.47
N PHE A 87 -7.02 -14.33 -2.46
CA PHE A 87 -6.30 -15.50 -1.97
C PHE A 87 -7.22 -16.55 -1.33
N TRP A 88 -8.11 -16.14 -0.41
CA TRP A 88 -8.94 -17.10 0.33
C TRP A 88 -10.22 -17.50 -0.39
N LEU A 89 -10.92 -16.57 -1.05
CA LEU A 89 -12.24 -16.86 -1.63
C LEU A 89 -12.14 -17.36 -3.07
N TYR A 90 -11.25 -16.77 -3.87
CA TYR A 90 -11.12 -17.14 -5.28
C TYR A 90 -10.14 -18.28 -5.48
N ARG A 91 -8.93 -18.17 -4.90
CA ARG A 91 -7.86 -19.16 -5.05
C ARG A 91 -7.86 -20.25 -3.97
N GLN A 92 -8.76 -20.17 -3.00
CA GLN A 92 -8.94 -21.17 -1.92
C GLN A 92 -7.64 -21.51 -1.16
N GLY A 93 -6.71 -20.56 -1.07
CA GLY A 93 -5.43 -20.73 -0.38
C GLY A 93 -4.29 -21.31 -1.24
N GLU A 94 -4.53 -21.57 -2.53
CA GLU A 94 -3.49 -22.06 -3.44
C GLU A 94 -2.93 -20.93 -4.32
N PHE A 95 -1.61 -20.90 -4.50
CA PHE A 95 -1.00 -20.01 -5.48
C PHE A 95 -1.08 -20.64 -6.87
N SER A 96 -1.42 -19.86 -7.89
CA SER A 96 -1.43 -20.32 -9.28
C SER A 96 -0.04 -20.81 -9.68
N SER A 97 0.02 -21.94 -10.37
CA SER A 97 1.27 -22.45 -10.95
C SER A 97 1.92 -21.38 -11.85
N PHE A 98 3.26 -21.37 -11.91
CA PHE A 98 4.03 -20.46 -12.77
C PHE A 98 3.72 -20.63 -14.27
N GLU A 99 3.05 -21.72 -14.65
CA GLU A 99 2.64 -22.06 -16.01
C GLU A 99 1.29 -21.45 -16.40
N GLU A 100 0.47 -21.02 -15.44
CA GLU A 100 -0.81 -20.40 -15.73
C GLU A 100 -0.63 -18.96 -16.20
N LYS A 101 -1.20 -18.66 -17.37
CA LYS A 101 -1.22 -17.31 -17.93
C LYS A 101 -2.13 -16.41 -17.10
N GLN A 102 -1.54 -15.73 -16.12
CA GLN A 102 -2.23 -14.73 -15.32
C GLN A 102 -2.63 -13.53 -16.18
N GLN A 103 -3.83 -13.00 -15.97
CA GLN A 103 -4.25 -11.78 -16.65
C GLN A 103 -3.35 -10.61 -16.24
N ASN A 104 -2.89 -9.82 -17.22
CA ASN A 104 -2.02 -8.68 -16.95
C ASN A 104 -2.67 -7.63 -16.03
N PHE A 105 -4.00 -7.58 -15.97
CA PHE A 105 -4.73 -6.62 -15.15
C PHE A 105 -6.01 -7.24 -14.60
N ASN A 106 -6.13 -7.28 -13.28
CA ASN A 106 -7.35 -7.71 -12.60
C ASN A 106 -8.27 -6.50 -12.41
N TRP A 107 -9.11 -6.22 -13.40
CA TRP A 107 -10.08 -5.12 -13.34
C TRP A 107 -11.09 -5.28 -12.20
N ALA A 108 -11.45 -6.51 -11.82
CA ALA A 108 -12.33 -6.74 -10.67
C ALA A 108 -11.68 -6.25 -9.38
N GLY A 109 -10.39 -6.55 -9.18
CA GLY A 109 -9.61 -6.07 -8.03
C GLY A 109 -9.49 -4.55 -7.98
N VAL A 110 -9.25 -3.92 -9.13
CA VAL A 110 -9.10 -2.47 -9.23
C VAL A 110 -10.42 -1.74 -8.99
N VAL A 111 -11.52 -2.23 -9.56
CA VAL A 111 -12.86 -1.68 -9.31
C VAL A 111 -13.28 -1.91 -7.86
N ALA A 112 -13.03 -3.10 -7.30
CA ALA A 112 -13.31 -3.40 -5.90
C ALA A 112 -12.54 -2.45 -4.95
N TYR A 113 -11.25 -2.22 -5.22
CA TYR A 113 -10.45 -1.27 -4.48
C TYR A 113 -11.02 0.15 -4.56
N ALA A 114 -11.30 0.66 -5.76
CA ALA A 114 -11.79 2.03 -5.95
C ALA A 114 -13.13 2.26 -5.23
N LEU A 115 -14.06 1.32 -5.37
CA LEU A 115 -15.37 1.39 -4.70
C LEU A 115 -15.23 1.26 -3.19
N ALA A 116 -14.42 0.33 -2.69
CA ALA A 116 -14.17 0.15 -1.26
C ALA A 116 -13.48 1.34 -0.61
N SER A 117 -12.55 1.98 -1.32
CA SER A 117 -11.92 3.23 -0.86
C SER A 117 -12.92 4.38 -0.79
N ALA A 118 -13.81 4.50 -1.78
CA ALA A 118 -14.86 5.51 -1.76
C ALA A 118 -15.84 5.27 -0.60
N THR A 119 -16.32 4.03 -0.41
CA THR A 119 -17.21 3.69 0.70
C THR A 119 -16.53 3.90 2.05
N ALA A 120 -15.26 3.50 2.21
CA ALA A 120 -14.49 3.73 3.43
C ALA A 120 -14.34 5.22 3.78
N TYR A 121 -14.19 6.08 2.77
CA TYR A 121 -14.04 7.51 2.98
C TYR A 121 -15.31 8.18 3.52
N PHE A 122 -16.48 7.79 2.99
CA PHE A 122 -17.79 8.34 3.36
C PHE A 122 -18.48 7.61 4.51
N SER A 123 -18.02 6.42 4.87
CA SER A 123 -18.66 5.61 5.91
C SER A 123 -18.32 6.12 7.33
N PRO A 124 -19.31 6.14 8.25
CA PRO A 124 -19.05 6.45 9.65
C PRO A 124 -18.29 5.31 10.36
N GLY A 125 -17.61 5.65 11.46
CA GLY A 125 -16.87 4.69 12.29
C GLY A 125 -15.41 4.49 11.86
N ILE A 126 -14.90 3.27 11.99
CA ILE A 126 -13.48 2.95 11.74
C ILE A 126 -13.26 2.69 10.25
N LYS A 127 -12.89 3.75 9.52
CA LYS A 127 -12.67 3.72 8.06
C LYS A 127 -11.80 2.54 7.57
N PRO A 128 -10.65 2.20 8.19
CA PRO A 128 -9.86 1.02 7.82
C PRO A 128 -10.68 -0.29 7.74
N ILE A 129 -11.50 -0.55 8.76
CA ILE A 129 -12.27 -1.79 8.90
C ILE A 129 -13.36 -1.84 7.83
N ASN A 130 -14.09 -0.73 7.67
CA ASN A 130 -15.10 -0.61 6.63
C ASN A 130 -14.50 -0.84 5.23
N GLY A 131 -13.30 -0.30 4.99
CA GLY A 131 -12.57 -0.50 3.74
C GLY A 131 -12.21 -1.96 3.46
N ILE A 132 -11.68 -2.68 4.45
CA ILE A 132 -11.34 -4.10 4.30
C ILE A 132 -12.60 -4.93 4.01
N ILE A 133 -13.67 -4.75 4.78
CA ILE A 133 -14.91 -5.53 4.65
C ILE A 133 -15.56 -5.25 3.30
N THR A 134 -15.70 -3.98 2.91
CA THR A 134 -16.32 -3.61 1.63
C THR A 134 -15.47 -4.07 0.44
N ALA A 135 -14.14 -4.00 0.52
CA ALA A 135 -13.25 -4.53 -0.51
C ALA A 135 -13.46 -6.03 -0.70
N ALA A 136 -13.52 -6.81 0.38
CA ALA A 136 -13.73 -8.25 0.32
C ALA A 136 -15.09 -8.61 -0.28
N LEU A 137 -16.16 -7.90 0.14
CA LEU A 137 -17.52 -8.13 -0.37
C LEU A 137 -17.63 -7.79 -1.86
N ILE A 138 -17.13 -6.63 -2.29
CA ILE A 138 -17.22 -6.21 -3.69
C ILE A 138 -16.39 -7.14 -4.57
N TYR A 139 -15.18 -7.50 -4.14
CA TYR A 139 -14.33 -8.42 -4.89
C TYR A 139 -14.99 -9.80 -5.06
N TRP A 140 -15.58 -10.33 -3.98
CA TRP A 140 -16.31 -11.59 -4.03
C TRP A 140 -17.51 -11.54 -4.99
N LEU A 141 -18.32 -10.49 -4.92
CA LEU A 141 -19.46 -10.30 -5.83
C LEU A 141 -19.03 -10.22 -7.29
N LEU A 142 -17.98 -9.46 -7.59
CA LEU A 142 -17.43 -9.35 -8.95
C LEU A 142 -16.84 -10.68 -9.43
N GLY A 143 -16.14 -11.41 -8.56
CA GLY A 143 -15.60 -12.74 -8.85
C GLY A 143 -16.69 -13.76 -9.18
N SER A 144 -17.80 -13.76 -8.44
CA SER A 144 -18.96 -14.61 -8.72
C SER A 144 -19.62 -14.28 -10.06
N ILE A 145 -19.75 -13.01 -10.41
CA ILE A 145 -20.34 -12.58 -11.70
C ILE A 145 -19.42 -12.95 -12.88
N LEU A 146 -18.11 -12.78 -12.72
CA LEU A 146 -17.14 -13.09 -13.77
C LEU A 146 -16.99 -14.59 -14.00
N LYS A 147 -16.99 -15.41 -12.94
CA LYS A 147 -16.97 -16.87 -13.04
C LYS A 147 -18.17 -17.41 -13.82
N ASN A 148 -19.35 -16.81 -13.62
CA ASN A 148 -20.59 -17.23 -14.27
C ASN A 148 -20.57 -17.00 -15.80
N ASN A 149 -19.85 -15.99 -16.29
CA ASN A 149 -19.75 -15.72 -17.74
C ASN A 149 -18.82 -16.71 -18.47
N SER A 150 -17.87 -17.32 -17.77
CA SER A 150 -16.97 -18.35 -18.32
C SER A 150 -17.63 -19.73 -18.47
N GLU A 151 -18.64 -20.05 -17.66
CA GLU A 151 -19.39 -21.32 -17.76
C GLU A 151 -20.48 -21.28 -18.85
N VAL A 152 -20.90 -20.10 -19.30
CA VAL A 152 -21.95 -19.93 -20.35
C VAL A 152 -21.37 -20.01 -21.78
N GLN A 153 -20.04 -20.08 -21.93
CA GLN A 153 -19.36 -20.17 -23.24
C GLN A 153 -18.81 -21.57 -23.59
N THR A 154 -19.16 -22.60 -22.83
CA THR A 154 -18.86 -24.01 -23.18
C THR A 154 -20.09 -24.76 -23.65
#